data_AF-K2B3F8-F1
#
_entry.id   AF-K2B3F8-F1
#
_cell.length_a   1.000
_cell.length_b   1.000
_cell.length_c   1.000
_cell.angle_alpha   90.00
_cell.angle_beta   90.00
_cell.angle_gamma   90.00
#
_symmetry.space_group_name_H-M   'P 1'
#
loop_
_entity.id
_entity.type
_entity.pdbx_description
1 polymer ?
#
loop_
_entity_poly.entity_id
_entity_poly.type
_entity_poly.pdbx_seq_one_letter_code
_entity_poly.pdbx_strand_id
1 'polypeptide(L)'
;MYEQEITSRKRLNLPPFYKIIKLTYTDPDFEKAKQKAAEAHKKLESKGIEITSAPALISKKHSKYHYNLFIKAKEFDKEIFQRIKDMSADENIRVDIDPLITI
;
A
#
# COMPACT_ATOMS: atom_id res chain seq x y z
N MET A 1 -24.69 1.69 -16.19
CA MET A 1 -23.84 2.37 -15.20
C MET A 1 -23.04 1.35 -14.37
N TYR A 2 -23.68 0.39 -13.70
CA TYR A 2 -23.00 -0.67 -12.93
C TYR A 2 -22.03 -1.54 -13.76
N GLU A 3 -22.45 -2.02 -14.93
CA GLU A 3 -21.59 -2.90 -15.77
C GLU A 3 -20.32 -2.20 -16.28
N GLN A 4 -20.41 -0.89 -16.55
CA GLN A 4 -19.27 -0.06 -16.95
C GLN A 4 -18.28 0.12 -15.80
N GLU A 5 -18.80 0.34 -14.59
CA GLU A 5 -18.00 0.45 -13.37
C GLU A 5 -17.27 -0.86 -13.05
N ILE A 6 -17.98 -2.00 -13.08
CA ILE A 6 -17.40 -3.33 -12.86
C ILE A 6 -16.33 -3.66 -13.90
N THR A 7 -16.58 -3.37 -15.17
CA THR A 7 -15.60 -3.56 -16.24
C THR A 7 -14.35 -2.71 -16.01
N SER A 8 -14.52 -1.46 -15.56
CA SER A 8 -13.42 -0.56 -15.25
C SER A 8 -12.60 -1.05 -14.05
N ARG A 9 -13.26 -1.52 -12.98
CA ARG A 9 -12.57 -2.12 -11.82
C ARG A 9 -11.75 -3.34 -12.19
N LYS A 10 -12.27 -4.19 -13.09
CA LYS A 10 -11.54 -5.36 -13.61
C LYS A 10 -10.31 -4.96 -14.43
N ARG A 11 -10.39 -3.87 -15.21
CA ARG A 11 -9.26 -3.35 -16.01
C ARG A 11 -8.20 -2.66 -15.16
N LEU A 12 -8.61 -2.00 -14.07
CA LEU A 12 -7.74 -1.24 -13.17
C LEU A 12 -7.21 -2.06 -11.98
N ASN A 13 -7.44 -3.38 -11.98
CA ASN A 13 -7.00 -4.29 -10.93
C ASN A 13 -7.46 -3.81 -9.54
N LEU A 14 -8.75 -3.50 -9.43
CA LEU A 14 -9.41 -3.04 -8.20
C LEU A 14 -10.28 -4.15 -7.58
N PRO A 15 -10.60 -4.05 -6.28
CA PRO A 15 -11.57 -4.92 -5.63
C PRO A 15 -12.91 -4.94 -6.38
N PRO A 16 -13.60 -6.09 -6.48
CA PRO A 16 -13.31 -7.37 -5.82
C PRO A 16 -12.34 -8.31 -6.58
N PHE A 17 -11.80 -7.89 -7.73
CA PHE A 17 -10.97 -8.76 -8.59
C PHE A 17 -9.52 -8.90 -8.10
N TYR A 18 -9.04 -7.89 -7.39
CA TYR A 18 -7.72 -7.82 -6.78
C TYR A 18 -7.88 -7.37 -5.35
N LYS A 19 -6.99 -7.86 -4.48
CA LYS A 19 -6.86 -7.41 -3.10
C LYS A 19 -5.86 -6.27 -3.02
N ILE A 20 -6.11 -5.33 -2.11
CA ILE A 20 -5.26 -4.15 -1.93
C ILE A 20 -4.80 -4.09 -0.48
N ILE A 21 -3.50 -3.90 -0.28
CA ILE A 21 -2.92 -3.60 1.03
C ILE A 21 -2.28 -2.22 0.94
N LYS A 22 -2.62 -1.35 1.89
CA LYS A 22 -2.01 -0.02 2.04
C LYS A 22 -1.09 -0.04 3.24
N LEU A 23 0.19 0.26 3.01
CA LEU A 23 1.17 0.54 4.04
C LEU A 23 1.38 2.05 4.12
N THR A 24 1.27 2.63 5.31
CA THR A 24 1.51 4.06 5.54
C THR A 24 2.75 4.20 6.42
N TYR A 25 3.82 4.75 5.84
CA TYR A 25 5.06 5.10 6.52
C TYR A 25 4.94 6.51 7.08
N THR A 26 5.27 6.67 8.35
CA THR A 26 5.23 7.96 9.02
C THR A 26 6.60 8.35 9.55
N ASP A 27 7.06 9.56 9.24
CA ASP A 27 8.37 10.03 9.70
C ASP A 27 8.38 11.58 9.76
N PRO A 28 9.05 12.21 10.74
CA PRO A 28 9.22 13.67 10.75
C PRO A 28 9.93 14.22 9.51
N ASP A 29 10.74 13.40 8.84
CA ASP A 29 11.45 13.73 7.61
C ASP A 29 10.81 13.05 6.39
N PHE A 30 10.44 13.86 5.40
CA PHE A 30 9.80 13.37 4.18
C PHE A 30 10.68 12.38 3.40
N GLU A 31 11.98 12.66 3.28
CA GLU A 31 12.88 11.80 2.50
C GLU A 31 13.09 10.46 3.19
N LYS A 32 13.09 10.43 4.53
CA LYS A 32 13.13 9.18 5.30
C LYS A 32 11.86 8.35 5.11
N ALA A 33 10.67 8.97 5.16
CA ALA A 33 9.41 8.26 4.91
C ALA A 33 9.39 7.65 3.49
N LYS A 34 9.84 8.42 2.50
CA LYS A 34 9.95 7.97 1.10
C LYS A 34 10.99 6.85 0.93
N GLN A 35 12.15 6.95 1.58
CA GLN A 35 13.18 5.90 1.55
C GLN A 35 12.65 4.58 2.14
N LYS A 36 12.00 4.63 3.31
CA LYS A 36 11.38 3.44 3.92
C LYS A 36 10.36 2.77 2.99
N ALA A 37 9.53 3.58 2.31
CA ALA A 37 8.59 3.06 1.32
C ALA A 37 9.29 2.45 0.09
N ALA A 38 10.41 3.02 -0.35
CA ALA A 38 11.20 2.48 -1.46
C ALA A 38 11.92 1.17 -1.08
N GLU A 39 12.43 1.05 0.15
CA GLU A 39 12.99 -0.20 0.67
C GLU A 39 11.93 -1.28 0.78
N ALA A 40 10.74 -0.92 1.26
CA ALA A 40 9.59 -1.80 1.31
C ALA A 40 9.18 -2.32 -0.07
N HIS A 41 9.18 -1.44 -1.07
CA HIS A 41 8.93 -1.80 -2.46
C HIS A 41 9.87 -2.94 -2.88
N LYS A 42 11.19 -2.77 -2.70
CA LYS A 42 12.18 -3.80 -3.07
C LYS A 42 12.00 -5.11 -2.31
N LYS A 43 11.62 -5.05 -1.02
CA LYS A 43 11.40 -6.26 -0.20
C LYS A 43 10.13 -7.03 -0.58
N LEU A 44 9.13 -6.33 -1.12
CA LEU A 44 7.84 -6.90 -1.45
C LEU A 44 7.68 -7.15 -2.95
N GLU A 45 8.66 -6.75 -3.77
CA GLU A 45 8.69 -7.04 -5.20
C GLU A 45 8.66 -8.56 -5.42
N SER A 46 7.60 -9.01 -6.09
CA SER A 46 7.40 -10.41 -6.46
C SER A 46 6.51 -10.49 -7.70
N LYS A 47 6.57 -11.63 -8.38
CA LYS A 47 5.82 -11.85 -9.62
C LYS A 47 4.31 -11.85 -9.33
N GLY A 48 3.56 -11.03 -10.06
CA GLY A 48 2.10 -10.95 -9.93
C GLY A 48 1.60 -9.93 -8.89
N ILE A 49 2.51 -9.16 -8.28
CA ILE A 49 2.18 -8.03 -7.41
C ILE A 49 2.46 -6.72 -8.12
N GLU A 50 1.52 -5.79 -8.04
CA GLU A 50 1.69 -4.40 -8.44
C GLU A 50 1.92 -3.54 -7.21
N ILE A 51 3.05 -2.84 -7.15
CA ILE A 51 3.39 -1.97 -6.03
C ILE A 51 3.43 -0.53 -6.54
N THR A 52 2.69 0.37 -5.89
CA THR A 52 2.68 1.81 -6.19
C THR A 52 2.96 2.60 -4.95
N SER A 53 3.91 3.52 -5.00
CA SER A 53 4.30 4.36 -3.87
C SER A 53 3.93 5.81 -4.17
N ALA A 54 3.27 6.50 -3.23
CA ALA A 54 2.86 7.88 -3.39
C ALA A 54 2.82 8.60 -2.03
N PRO A 55 3.08 9.92 -1.97
CA PRO A 55 2.79 10.68 -0.77
C PRO A 55 1.30 10.56 -0.41
N ALA A 56 0.98 10.56 0.88
CA ALA A 56 -0.41 10.59 1.31
C ALA A 56 -1.08 11.90 0.86
N LEU A 57 -2.39 11.85 0.60
CA LEU A 57 -3.18 13.02 0.21
C LEU A 57 -3.01 14.17 1.22
N ILE A 58 -3.04 13.83 2.51
CA ILE A 58 -2.57 14.70 3.58
C ILE A 58 -1.11 14.35 3.85
N SER A 59 -0.21 15.06 3.18
CA SER A 59 1.22 14.77 3.20
C SER A 59 1.87 14.98 4.56
N LYS A 60 1.34 15.86 5.42
CA LYS A 60 1.83 16.13 6.78
C LYS A 60 0.69 16.25 7.78
N LYS A 61 0.74 15.46 8.86
CA LYS A 61 -0.21 15.51 9.97
C LYS A 61 0.55 15.34 11.29
N HIS A 62 0.24 16.15 12.31
CA HIS A 62 0.95 16.13 13.61
C HIS A 62 2.49 16.15 13.48
N SER A 63 3.02 17.00 12.60
CA SER A 63 4.46 17.13 12.35
C SER A 63 5.16 15.89 11.79
N LYS A 64 4.42 14.85 11.36
CA LYS A 64 4.95 13.70 10.64
C LYS A 64 4.47 13.71 9.19
N TYR A 65 5.36 13.37 8.27
CA TYR A 65 5.01 13.10 6.88
C TYR A 65 4.46 11.69 6.73
N HIS A 66 3.47 11.56 5.86
CA HIS A 66 2.83 10.29 5.56
C HIS A 66 3.12 9.90 4.11
N TYR A 67 3.69 8.71 3.93
CA TYR A 67 3.99 8.16 2.62
C TYR A 67 3.32 6.80 2.47
N ASN A 68 2.51 6.64 1.44
CA ASN A 68 1.73 5.43 1.21
C ASN A 68 2.45 4.52 0.22
N LEU A 69 2.40 3.21 0.49
CA LEU A 69 2.74 2.15 -0.42
C LEU A 69 1.51 1.27 -0.59
N PHE A 70 0.98 1.22 -1.81
CA PHE A 70 -0.14 0.38 -2.19
C PHE A 70 0.40 -0.88 -2.87
N ILE A 71 -0.11 -2.01 -2.42
CA ILE A 71 0.26 -3.32 -2.92
C ILE A 71 -1.02 -3.96 -3.43
N LYS A 72 -1.03 -4.35 -4.70
CA LYS A 72 -2.19 -5.00 -5.33
C LYS A 72 -1.78 -6.35 -5.89
N ALA A 73 -2.58 -7.36 -5.64
CA ALA A 73 -2.40 -8.68 -6.24
C ALA A 73 -3.75 -9.37 -6.37
N LYS A 74 -3.86 -10.35 -7.29
CA LYS A 74 -5.06 -11.21 -7.34
C LYS A 74 -5.17 -12.03 -6.06
N GLU A 75 -4.05 -12.59 -5.64
CA GLU A 75 -3.90 -13.36 -4.42
C GLU A 75 -2.56 -13.00 -3.78
N PHE A 76 -2.52 -13.06 -2.45
CA PHE A 76 -1.31 -12.81 -1.68
C PHE A 76 -0.83 -14.13 -1.10
N ASP A 77 0.41 -14.50 -1.41
CA ASP A 77 1.06 -15.66 -0.83
C ASP A 77 1.35 -15.44 0.66
N LYS A 78 1.46 -16.55 1.40
CA LYS A 78 1.78 -16.53 2.84
C LYS A 78 3.10 -15.82 3.14
N GLU A 79 4.08 -15.92 2.24
CA GLU A 79 5.37 -15.23 2.40
C GLU A 79 5.23 -13.70 2.37
N ILE A 80 4.37 -13.17 1.50
CA ILE A 80 4.13 -11.72 1.41
C ILE A 80 3.43 -11.23 2.68
N PHE A 81 2.42 -11.97 3.15
CA PHE A 81 1.77 -11.66 4.42
C PHE A 81 2.75 -11.69 5.59
N GLN A 82 3.67 -12.66 5.61
CA GLN A 82 4.69 -12.73 6.66
C GLN A 82 5.63 -11.52 6.59
N ARG A 83 6.13 -11.16 5.40
CA ARG A 83 6.96 -9.94 5.22
C ARG A 83 6.22 -8.68 5.67
N ILE A 84 4.95 -8.53 5.29
CA ILE A 84 4.12 -7.38 5.72
C ILE A 84 3.94 -7.38 7.25
N LYS A 85 3.73 -8.54 7.85
CA LYS A 85 3.61 -8.70 9.31
C LYS A 85 4.90 -8.32 10.03
N ASP A 86 6.05 -8.75 9.51
CA ASP A 86 7.36 -8.39 10.06
C ASP A 86 7.61 -6.88 9.97
N MET A 87 7.13 -6.23 8.89
CA MET A 87 7.19 -4.77 8.75
C MET A 87 6.21 -4.03 9.65
N SER A 88 5.05 -4.62 9.97
CA SER A 88 4.07 -4.03 10.89
C SER A 88 4.56 -3.95 12.35
N ALA A 89 5.68 -4.60 12.67
CA ALA A 89 6.32 -4.49 13.97
C ALA A 89 6.95 -3.10 14.22
N ASP A 90 7.21 -2.31 13.16
CA ASP A 90 7.65 -0.92 13.31
C ASP A 90 6.45 -0.01 13.63
N GLU A 91 6.52 0.68 14.76
CA GLU A 91 5.52 1.63 15.24
C GLU A 91 5.25 2.79 14.26
N ASN A 92 6.16 3.03 13.32
CA ASN A 92 6.03 4.07 12.30
C ASN A 92 5.31 3.60 11.02
N ILE A 93 4.92 2.33 10.96
CA ILE A 93 4.24 1.71 9.82
C ILE A 93 2.82 1.36 10.22
N ARG A 94 1.84 1.81 9.43
CA ARG A 94 0.45 1.36 9.56
C ARG A 94 0.09 0.49 8.38
N VAL A 95 -0.48 -0.68 8.67
CA VAL A 95 -0.94 -1.64 7.67
C VAL A 95 -2.46 -1.64 7.64
N ASP A 96 -3.03 -1.45 6.47
CA ASP A 96 -4.46 -1.49 6.21
C ASP A 96 -4.73 -2.53 5.10
N ILE A 97 -5.50 -3.56 5.44
CA ILE A 97 -5.83 -4.68 4.56
C ILE A 97 -7.25 -4.45 4.04
N ASP A 98 -7.41 -4.39 2.72
CA ASP A 98 -8.64 -4.02 2.03
C ASP A 98 -9.19 -2.64 2.47
N PRO A 99 -8.41 -1.56 2.23
CA PRO A 99 -8.80 -0.21 2.64
C PRO A 99 -10.10 0.21 1.95
N LEU A 100 -11.15 0.44 2.73
CA LEU A 100 -12.46 0.91 2.25
C LEU A 100 -12.42 2.37 1.75
N ILE A 101 -11.44 3.14 2.23
CA ILE A 101 -11.31 4.58 1.99
C ILE A 101 -9.85 4.89 1.64
N THR A 102 -9.62 5.23 0.36
CA THR A 102 -8.31 5.72 -0.12
C THR A 102 -8.28 7.25 -0.05
N ILE A 103 -8.51 7.80 1.13
CA ILE A 103 -8.32 9.23 1.42
C ILE A 103 -7.01 9.40 2.20
#